data_AF-A0AAD6EV30-F1
#
_entry.id   AF-A0AAD6EV30-F1
#
_cell.length_a   1.000
_cell.length_b   1.000
_cell.length_c   1.000
_cell.angle_alpha   90.00
_cell.angle_beta   90.00
_cell.angle_gamma   90.00
#
_symmetry.space_group_name_H-M   'P 1'
#
loop_
_entity.id
_entity.type
_entity.pdbx_description
1 polymer ?
#
loop_
_entity_poly.entity_id
_entity_poly.type
_entity_poly.pdbx_seq_one_letter_code
_entity_poly.pdbx_strand_id
1 'polypeptide(L)'
;MQNPSPSPSPATATGAPTNPTTTTGATTNKGKAPASAAQHSSAEASLKRKRGFFQKDLQHMMYGFGDDANPLPETVALVEDIVVEYITDLVYKAQNVASKRGKLLTEDFLYLIRKDLPKFNRCKELLSMNEELKQARKAFDVSEENLATANDQV
;
A
#
# COMPACT_ATOMS: atom_id res chain seq x y z
N MET A 1 11.75 -3.64 49.30
CA MET A 1 11.60 -2.58 48.27
C MET A 1 13.00 -2.17 47.83
N GLN A 2 13.57 -2.82 46.82
CA GLN A 2 14.75 -2.33 46.10
C GLN A 2 14.92 -3.19 44.85
N ASN A 3 14.58 -2.65 43.68
CA ASN A 3 15.05 -3.12 42.37
C ASN A 3 15.55 -1.87 41.64
N PRO A 4 16.86 -1.73 41.36
CA PRO A 4 17.33 -0.63 40.54
C PRO A 4 17.26 -1.00 39.04
N SER A 5 16.88 0.00 38.26
CA SER A 5 16.69 0.03 36.81
C SER A 5 17.96 -0.31 36.00
N PRO A 6 17.84 -0.74 34.73
CA PRO A 6 18.98 -1.04 33.86
C PRO A 6 19.62 0.23 33.27
N SER A 7 20.95 0.23 33.19
CA SER A 7 21.74 1.24 32.48
C SER A 7 21.88 0.93 30.98
N PRO A 8 21.91 1.95 30.10
CA PRO A 8 22.14 1.78 28.67
C PRO A 8 23.65 1.89 28.31
N SER A 9 24.10 1.07 27.35
CA SER A 9 25.29 1.35 26.53
C SER A 9 24.88 2.08 25.25
N PRO A 10 25.77 2.88 24.63
CA PRO A 10 26.21 2.47 23.30
C PRO A 10 27.69 2.75 22.98
N ALA A 11 28.15 1.99 22.00
CA ALA A 11 29.49 1.85 21.48
C ALA A 11 30.03 3.07 20.73
N THR A 12 31.35 3.25 20.80
CA THR A 12 32.15 4.18 19.99
C THR A 12 32.31 3.63 18.57
N ALA A 13 31.80 4.35 17.57
CA ALA A 13 32.11 4.12 16.15
C ALA A 13 33.00 5.26 15.64
N THR A 14 34.22 4.94 15.19
CA THR A 14 35.12 5.87 14.51
C THR A 14 35.77 5.12 13.35
N GLY A 15 35.51 5.54 12.12
CA GLY A 15 36.11 4.95 10.91
C GLY A 15 35.72 5.76 9.68
N ALA A 16 36.69 6.46 9.11
CA ALA A 16 36.57 7.47 8.07
C ALA A 16 36.32 6.88 6.64
N PRO A 17 35.72 7.64 5.72
CA PRO A 17 35.72 7.30 4.30
C PRO A 17 36.99 7.82 3.60
N THR A 18 37.68 6.95 2.86
CA THR A 18 38.72 7.32 1.89
C THR A 18 38.15 7.21 0.47
N ASN A 19 38.45 8.20 -0.36
CA ASN A 19 37.98 8.32 -1.73
C ASN A 19 39.22 8.39 -2.65
N PRO A 20 39.30 7.64 -3.77
CA PRO A 20 40.31 7.92 -4.79
C PRO A 20 39.73 8.54 -6.06
N THR A 21 40.53 9.50 -6.55
CA THR A 21 40.40 10.42 -7.68
C THR A 21 40.75 9.76 -9.04
N THR A 22 39.93 10.08 -10.05
CA THR A 22 40.19 10.33 -11.50
C THR A 22 41.17 9.46 -12.31
N THR A 23 40.76 8.99 -13.50
CA THR A 23 41.58 9.02 -14.75
C THR A 23 40.71 8.89 -16.02
N THR A 24 41.09 9.72 -17.00
CA THR A 24 40.57 10.04 -18.35
C THR A 24 40.77 8.93 -19.40
N GLY A 25 39.93 8.88 -20.45
CA GLY A 25 40.21 8.14 -21.69
C GLY A 25 39.11 8.24 -22.76
N ALA A 26 39.46 8.67 -23.97
CA ALA A 26 38.56 8.99 -25.09
C ALA A 26 38.42 7.85 -26.13
N THR A 27 37.41 7.98 -27.01
CA THR A 27 37.37 7.57 -28.45
C THR A 27 36.43 6.42 -28.87
N THR A 28 35.38 6.83 -29.61
CA THR A 28 34.60 6.24 -30.74
C THR A 28 34.51 4.72 -30.96
N ASN A 29 33.27 4.21 -31.16
CA ASN A 29 32.88 3.62 -32.46
C ASN A 29 31.36 3.37 -32.64
N LYS A 30 30.95 3.50 -33.90
CA LYS A 30 29.61 3.36 -34.49
C LYS A 30 29.32 1.88 -34.79
N GLY A 31 28.15 1.37 -34.42
CA GLY A 31 27.67 0.04 -34.81
C GLY A 31 26.14 0.00 -34.75
N LYS A 32 25.51 -0.41 -35.86
CA LYS A 32 24.07 -0.29 -36.15
C LYS A 32 23.44 -1.69 -36.28
N ALA A 33 22.22 -1.81 -35.74
CA ALA A 33 21.13 -2.79 -36.01
C ALA A 33 21.13 -4.14 -35.25
N PRO A 34 19.96 -4.83 -35.10
CA PRO A 34 18.56 -4.35 -35.09
C PRO A 34 17.72 -4.87 -33.90
N ALA A 35 16.45 -4.46 -33.89
CA ALA A 35 15.40 -4.65 -32.90
C ALA A 35 14.81 -6.08 -32.82
N SER A 36 14.47 -6.53 -31.59
CA SER A 36 13.15 -7.09 -31.23
C SER A 36 13.17 -7.73 -29.82
N ALA A 37 12.74 -7.01 -28.78
CA ALA A 37 12.20 -7.55 -27.51
C ALA A 37 12.02 -6.43 -26.48
N ALA A 38 11.09 -5.50 -26.71
CA ALA A 38 10.80 -4.44 -25.73
C ALA A 38 9.31 -4.10 -25.74
N GLN A 39 8.47 -5.05 -25.31
CA GLN A 39 7.04 -4.79 -25.11
C GLN A 39 6.53 -5.14 -23.70
N HIS A 40 7.41 -5.50 -22.76
CA HIS A 40 7.04 -5.82 -21.36
C HIS A 40 7.72 -4.93 -20.28
N SER A 41 8.46 -3.88 -20.67
CA SER A 41 9.31 -3.14 -19.72
C SER A 41 8.66 -1.89 -19.09
N SER A 42 7.58 -1.36 -19.66
CA SER A 42 6.98 -0.10 -19.20
C SER A 42 6.07 -0.25 -17.97
N ALA A 43 5.38 -1.38 -17.85
CA ALA A 43 4.53 -1.68 -16.68
C ALA A 43 5.37 -2.02 -15.43
N GLU A 44 6.46 -2.77 -15.63
CA GLU A 44 7.35 -3.24 -14.57
C GLU A 44 8.17 -2.08 -13.95
N ALA A 45 8.59 -1.11 -14.77
CA ALA A 45 9.29 0.10 -14.31
C ALA A 45 8.38 1.08 -13.54
N SER A 46 7.06 1.06 -13.78
CA SER A 46 6.11 1.98 -13.16
C SER A 46 5.73 1.56 -11.73
N LEU A 47 5.74 0.26 -11.45
CA LEU A 47 5.51 -0.30 -10.11
C LEU A 47 6.74 -0.13 -9.20
N LYS A 48 7.96 -0.28 -9.75
CA LYS A 48 9.23 -0.06 -9.00
C LYS A 48 9.35 1.33 -8.38
N ARG A 49 8.68 2.33 -8.92
CA ARG A 49 8.70 3.71 -8.41
C ARG A 49 7.87 3.90 -7.13
N LYS A 50 7.10 2.90 -6.69
CA LYS A 50 6.21 2.98 -5.52
C LYS A 50 6.54 1.97 -4.42
N ARG A 51 7.76 1.41 -4.40
CA ARG A 51 8.18 0.54 -3.30
C ARG A 51 8.25 1.34 -1.99
N GLY A 52 7.77 0.78 -0.89
CA GLY A 52 7.76 1.43 0.41
C GLY A 52 6.43 2.06 0.84
N PHE A 53 5.37 1.99 0.02
CA PHE A 53 4.10 2.65 0.34
C PHE A 53 3.39 1.98 1.53
N PHE A 54 3.49 0.66 1.64
CA PHE A 54 2.79 -0.12 2.67
C PHE A 54 3.67 -0.54 3.84
N GLN A 55 4.97 -0.24 3.84
CA GLN A 55 5.89 -0.83 4.81
C GLN A 55 5.52 -0.54 6.27
N LYS A 56 5.10 0.69 6.58
CA LYS A 56 4.68 1.05 7.94
C LYS A 56 3.43 0.28 8.36
N ASP A 57 2.43 0.21 7.50
CA ASP A 57 1.16 -0.46 7.82
C ASP A 57 1.33 -1.99 7.86
N LEU A 58 2.18 -2.55 7.00
CA LEU A 58 2.53 -3.96 6.98
C LEU A 58 3.25 -4.39 8.25
N GLN A 59 4.16 -3.58 8.80
CA GLN A 59 4.80 -3.90 10.09
C GLN A 59 3.76 -4.09 11.21
N HIS A 60 2.81 -3.16 11.32
CA HIS A 60 1.74 -3.26 12.32
C HIS A 60 0.82 -4.45 12.06
N MET A 61 0.54 -4.74 10.79
CA MET A 61 -0.27 -5.89 10.41
C MET A 61 0.43 -7.22 10.73
N MET A 62 1.72 -7.34 10.41
CA MET A 62 2.55 -8.51 10.69
C MET A 62 2.59 -8.78 12.20
N TYR A 63 2.82 -7.76 13.02
CA TYR A 63 2.72 -7.87 14.48
C TYR A 63 1.31 -8.32 14.93
N GLY A 64 0.26 -7.77 14.33
CA GLY A 64 -1.12 -8.18 14.60
C GLY A 64 -1.43 -9.65 14.26
N PHE A 65 -0.67 -10.25 13.35
CA PHE A 65 -0.70 -11.69 13.02
C PHE A 65 0.29 -12.53 13.84
N GLY A 66 1.02 -11.92 14.78
CA GLY A 66 1.92 -12.60 15.71
C GLY A 66 3.40 -12.58 15.34
N ASP A 67 3.81 -11.75 14.37
CA ASP A 67 5.23 -11.51 14.07
C ASP A 67 5.88 -10.58 15.12
N ASP A 68 7.19 -10.34 14.99
CA ASP A 68 7.93 -9.40 15.84
C ASP A 68 7.43 -7.95 15.67
N ALA A 69 7.57 -7.14 16.73
CA ALA A 69 7.21 -5.72 16.69
C ALA A 69 8.11 -4.93 15.71
N ASN A 70 9.33 -5.39 15.47
CA ASN A 70 10.31 -4.84 14.53
C ASN A 70 10.78 -5.94 13.56
N PRO A 71 9.92 -6.36 12.60
CA PRO A 71 10.27 -7.41 11.66
C PRO A 71 11.42 -6.95 10.74
N LEU A 72 12.16 -7.91 10.18
CA LEU A 72 13.27 -7.61 9.29
C LEU A 72 12.80 -6.78 8.08
N PRO A 73 13.51 -5.70 7.69
CA PRO A 73 13.12 -4.86 6.56
C PRO A 73 12.96 -5.64 5.24
N GLU A 74 13.76 -6.68 5.06
CA GLU A 74 13.71 -7.59 3.91
C GLU A 74 12.41 -8.40 3.88
N THR A 75 11.93 -8.87 5.03
CA THR A 75 10.63 -9.56 5.15
C THR A 75 9.49 -8.62 4.82
N VAL A 76 9.50 -7.40 5.36
CA VAL A 76 8.45 -6.39 5.08
C VAL A 76 8.43 -6.05 3.59
N ALA A 77 9.60 -5.88 2.96
CA ALA A 77 9.70 -5.61 1.53
C ALA A 77 9.17 -6.77 0.67
N LEU A 78 9.48 -8.02 1.04
CA LEU A 78 8.96 -9.20 0.35
C LEU A 78 7.44 -9.33 0.50
N VAL A 79 6.91 -9.12 1.71
CA VAL A 79 5.45 -9.13 1.95
C VAL A 79 4.77 -8.02 1.15
N GLU A 80 5.38 -6.84 1.04
CA GLU A 80 4.88 -5.76 0.19
C GLU A 80 4.77 -6.20 -1.28
N ASP A 81 5.81 -6.83 -1.82
CA ASP A 81 5.81 -7.33 -3.20
C ASP A 81 4.69 -8.38 -3.42
N ILE A 82 4.54 -9.34 -2.50
CA ILE A 82 3.48 -10.36 -2.54
C ILE A 82 2.08 -9.74 -2.48
N VAL A 83 1.88 -8.74 -1.61
CA VAL A 83 0.58 -8.06 -1.45
C VAL A 83 0.23 -7.27 -2.70
N VAL A 84 1.20 -6.55 -3.29
CA VAL A 84 0.99 -5.79 -4.54
C VAL A 84 0.62 -6.72 -5.69
N GLU A 85 1.31 -7.86 -5.83
CA GLU A 85 0.99 -8.89 -6.82
C GLU A 85 -0.44 -9.43 -6.60
N TYR A 86 -0.78 -9.82 -5.37
CA TYR A 86 -2.10 -10.34 -5.04
C TYR A 86 -3.23 -9.35 -5.35
N ILE A 87 -3.07 -8.08 -4.95
CA ILE A 87 -4.08 -7.04 -5.21
C ILE A 87 -4.23 -6.82 -6.71
N THR A 88 -3.12 -6.76 -7.44
CA THR A 88 -3.11 -6.58 -8.89
C THR A 88 -3.92 -7.69 -9.57
N ASP A 89 -3.63 -8.94 -9.23
CA ASP A 89 -4.35 -10.11 -9.74
C ASP A 89 -5.83 -10.12 -9.38
N LEU A 90 -6.16 -9.75 -8.14
CA LEU A 90 -7.54 -9.70 -7.67
C LEU A 90 -8.34 -8.64 -8.44
N VAL A 91 -7.76 -7.46 -8.68
CA VAL A 91 -8.38 -6.38 -9.45
C VAL A 91 -8.58 -6.79 -10.91
N TYR A 92 -7.62 -7.48 -11.53
CA TYR A 92 -7.81 -8.00 -12.90
C TYR A 92 -8.98 -8.98 -12.98
N LYS A 93 -9.08 -9.91 -12.03
CA LYS A 93 -10.21 -10.85 -11.94
C LYS A 93 -11.54 -10.10 -11.75
N ALA A 94 -11.56 -9.06 -10.91
CA ALA A 94 -12.77 -8.29 -10.64
C ALA A 94 -13.18 -7.47 -11.87
N GLN A 95 -12.22 -6.90 -12.59
CA GLN A 95 -12.45 -6.19 -13.84
C GLN A 95 -13.05 -7.11 -14.93
N ASN A 96 -12.63 -8.38 -14.99
CA ASN A 96 -13.22 -9.34 -15.91
C ASN A 96 -14.70 -9.63 -15.59
N VAL A 97 -15.07 -9.67 -14.31
CA VAL A 97 -16.47 -9.78 -13.87
C VAL A 97 -17.25 -8.51 -14.26
N ALA A 98 -16.65 -7.35 -14.03
CA ALA A 98 -17.22 -6.02 -14.30
C ALA A 98 -17.34 -5.69 -15.80
N SER A 99 -16.67 -6.44 -16.69
CA SER A 99 -16.49 -6.08 -18.10
C SER A 99 -17.80 -5.86 -18.85
N LYS A 100 -18.85 -6.63 -18.54
CA LYS A 100 -20.19 -6.46 -19.15
C LYS A 100 -20.86 -5.14 -18.76
N ARG A 101 -20.55 -4.63 -17.56
CA ARG A 101 -21.11 -3.40 -17.00
C ARG A 101 -20.23 -2.17 -17.27
N GLY A 102 -18.96 -2.36 -17.65
CA GLY A 102 -18.03 -1.30 -18.02
C GLY A 102 -17.50 -0.45 -16.86
N LYS A 103 -17.82 -0.77 -15.62
CA LYS A 103 -17.37 -0.05 -14.42
C LYS A 103 -17.01 -1.03 -13.31
N LEU A 104 -15.92 -0.86 -12.59
CA LEU A 104 -15.60 -1.69 -11.43
C LEU A 104 -16.39 -1.23 -10.19
N LEU A 105 -17.00 -2.16 -9.46
CA LEU A 105 -17.71 -1.90 -8.20
C LEU A 105 -17.31 -2.92 -7.12
N THR A 106 -17.72 -2.65 -5.88
CA THR A 106 -17.44 -3.50 -4.72
C THR A 106 -18.06 -4.89 -4.86
N GLU A 107 -19.22 -5.00 -5.50
CA GLU A 107 -19.94 -6.25 -5.72
C GLU A 107 -19.14 -7.23 -6.57
N ASP A 108 -18.27 -6.73 -7.46
CA ASP A 108 -17.40 -7.56 -8.29
C ASP A 108 -16.37 -8.30 -7.40
N PHE A 109 -15.84 -7.64 -6.37
CA PHE A 109 -14.96 -8.26 -5.37
C PHE A 109 -15.71 -9.25 -4.47
N LEU A 110 -16.91 -8.88 -4.00
CA LEU A 110 -17.77 -9.77 -3.23
C LEU A 110 -18.10 -11.05 -4.00
N TYR A 111 -18.31 -10.93 -5.31
CA TYR A 111 -18.52 -12.07 -6.18
C TYR A 111 -17.31 -13.00 -6.19
N LEU A 112 -16.08 -12.48 -6.30
CA LEU A 112 -14.87 -13.32 -6.31
C LEU A 112 -14.68 -14.11 -5.01
N ILE A 113 -14.96 -13.49 -3.86
CA ILE A 113 -14.74 -14.10 -2.54
C ILE A 113 -15.95 -14.89 -2.02
N ARG A 114 -17.07 -14.97 -2.77
CA ARG A 114 -18.34 -15.56 -2.31
C ARG A 114 -18.29 -16.99 -1.78
N LYS A 115 -17.25 -17.75 -2.14
CA LYS A 115 -17.04 -19.13 -1.68
C LYS A 115 -16.33 -19.20 -0.33
N ASP A 116 -15.62 -18.16 0.07
CA ASP A 116 -14.98 -18.03 1.37
C ASP A 116 -15.95 -17.31 2.31
N LEU A 117 -16.79 -18.08 2.99
CA LEU A 117 -17.90 -17.55 3.78
C LEU A 117 -17.42 -16.63 4.93
N PRO A 118 -16.36 -16.95 5.68
CA PRO A 118 -15.80 -16.04 6.67
C PRO A 118 -15.37 -14.69 6.09
N LYS A 119 -14.59 -14.67 5.00
CA LYS A 119 -14.16 -13.41 4.38
C LYS A 119 -15.34 -12.63 3.79
N PHE A 120 -16.27 -13.33 3.15
CA PHE A 120 -17.44 -12.73 2.54
C PHE A 120 -18.34 -12.03 3.57
N ASN A 121 -18.64 -12.70 4.69
CA ASN A 121 -19.44 -12.13 5.77
C ASN A 121 -18.74 -10.92 6.38
N ARG A 122 -17.44 -11.04 6.64
CA ARG A 122 -16.64 -9.94 7.18
C ARG A 122 -16.66 -8.70 6.27
N CYS A 123 -16.53 -8.89 4.96
CA CYS A 123 -16.62 -7.78 4.01
C CYS A 123 -18.01 -7.12 4.02
N LYS A 124 -19.09 -7.90 4.10
CA LYS A 124 -20.45 -7.36 4.19
C LYS A 124 -20.67 -6.50 5.43
N GLU A 125 -20.22 -6.98 6.59
CA GLU A 125 -20.30 -6.23 7.86
C GLU A 125 -19.57 -4.88 7.75
N LEU A 126 -18.33 -4.90 7.23
CA LEU A 126 -17.52 -3.69 7.09
C LEU A 126 -18.15 -2.67 6.13
N LEU A 127 -18.76 -3.13 5.04
CA LEU A 127 -19.46 -2.26 4.10
C LEU A 127 -20.70 -1.63 4.74
N SER A 128 -21.51 -2.43 5.44
CA SER A 128 -22.69 -1.95 6.16
C SER A 128 -22.32 -0.88 7.19
N MET A 129 -21.29 -1.14 8.00
CA MET A 129 -20.82 -0.18 8.99
C MET A 129 -20.27 1.11 8.34
N ASN A 130 -19.57 0.98 7.20
CA ASN A 130 -19.08 2.14 6.47
C ASN A 130 -20.23 3.02 5.94
N GLU A 131 -21.31 2.40 5.47
CA GLU A 131 -22.52 3.12 5.05
C GLU A 131 -23.21 3.82 6.21
N GLU A 132 -23.35 3.16 7.36
CA GLU A 132 -23.89 3.77 8.58
C GLU A 132 -23.07 4.99 9.03
N LEU A 133 -21.75 4.87 9.06
CA LEU A 133 -20.85 5.98 9.40
C LEU A 133 -20.97 7.15 8.40
N LYS A 134 -21.14 6.86 7.11
CA LYS A 134 -21.37 7.89 6.09
C LYS A 134 -22.71 8.59 6.29
N GLN A 135 -23.77 7.86 6.61
CA GLN A 135 -25.09 8.43 6.89
C GLN A 135 -25.05 9.31 8.14
N ALA A 136 -24.41 8.84 9.21
CA ALA A 136 -24.25 9.61 10.44
C ALA A 136 -23.54 10.94 10.16
N ARG A 137 -22.41 10.94 9.44
CA ARG A 137 -21.69 12.17 9.07
C ARG A 137 -22.56 13.15 8.28
N LYS A 138 -23.33 12.67 7.30
CA LYS A 138 -24.23 13.51 6.51
C LYS A 138 -25.35 14.14 7.33
N ALA A 139 -25.87 13.43 8.33
CA ALA A 139 -26.93 13.96 9.18
C ALA A 139 -26.47 15.20 9.98
N PHE A 140 -25.18 15.27 10.33
CA PHE A 140 -24.60 16.45 10.99
C PHE A 140 -24.37 17.60 9.99
N ASP A 141 -23.88 17.33 8.78
CA ASP A 141 -23.66 18.39 7.77
C ASP A 141 -24.97 19.09 7.36
N VAL A 142 -26.06 18.33 7.19
CA VAL A 142 -27.39 18.90 6.86
C VAL A 142 -27.95 19.75 8.01
N SER A 143 -27.55 19.47 9.26
CA SER A 143 -28.03 20.24 10.42
C SER A 143 -27.42 21.64 10.48
N GLU A 144 -26.16 21.83 10.08
CA GLU A 144 -25.53 23.15 10.06
C GLU A 144 -26.04 24.03 8.91
N GLU A 145 -26.26 23.47 7.73
CA GLU A 145 -26.82 24.21 6.58
C GLU A 145 -28.24 24.72 6.89
N ASN A 146 -29.08 23.89 7.51
CA ASN A 146 -30.44 24.28 7.91
C ASN A 146 -30.47 25.32 9.05
N LEU A 147 -29.48 25.32 9.95
CA LEU A 147 -29.35 26.33 11.02
C LEU A 147 -28.88 27.69 10.48
N ALA A 148 -28.04 27.71 9.45
CA ALA A 148 -27.58 28.95 8.82
C ALA A 148 -28.71 29.69 8.08
N THR A 149 -29.59 28.98 7.39
CA THR A 149 -30.73 29.59 6.66
C THR A 149 -31.85 30.09 7.59
N ALA A 150 -31.94 29.54 8.81
CA ALA A 150 -32.92 29.99 9.81
C ALA A 150 -32.53 31.32 10.49
N ASN A 151 -31.26 31.71 10.45
CA ASN A 151 -30.74 32.92 11.09
C ASN A 151 -30.68 34.15 10.14
N ASP A 152 -31.01 33.98 8.86
CA ASP A 152 -31.06 35.04 7.83
C ASP A 152 -32.50 35.50 7.52
N GLN A 153 -33.50 35.00 8.26
CA GLN A 153 -34.91 35.38 8.13
C GLN A 153 -35.44 36.24 9.30
N VAL A 154 -34.56 36.86 10.10
CA VAL A 154 -34.92 37.79 11.19
C VAL A 154 -34.31 39.16 10.97
#